data_AF-A0A4Q3MHR7-F1
#
_entry.id   AF-A0A4Q3MHR7-F1
#
_cell.length_a   1.000
_cell.length_b   1.000
_cell.length_c   1.000
_cell.angle_alpha   90.00
_cell.angle_beta   90.00
_cell.angle_gamma   90.00
#
_symmetry.space_group_name_H-M   'P 1'
#
loop_
_entity.id
_entity.type
_entity.pdbx_description
1 polymer ?
#
loop_
_entity_poly.entity_id
_entity_poly.type
_entity_poly.pdbx_seq_one_letter_code
_entity_poly.pdbx_strand_id
1 'polypeptide(L)'
;MTQASLKSPDTQALDALTGGAFSAPTSGERAARVRDWLATDPAAEQMQEVYRELSGRDKGAAKLLRERLDEIRRSKSALSRQMPQSRTVPPLK
;
A
#
# COMPACT_ATOMS: atom_id res chain seq x y z
N MET A 1 -24.89 -12.42 15.14
CA MET A 1 -23.94 -13.57 15.26
C MET A 1 -23.53 -13.88 13.82
N THR A 2 -22.30 -13.82 13.34
CA THR A 2 -20.96 -14.21 13.81
C THR A 2 -19.96 -13.44 12.90
N GLN A 3 -18.75 -13.08 13.29
CA GLN A 3 -17.63 -14.01 13.43
C GLN A 3 -16.47 -13.23 14.03
N ALA A 4 -16.13 -13.54 15.28
CA ALA A 4 -14.78 -13.33 15.77
C ALA A 4 -13.82 -14.10 14.85
N SER A 5 -12.92 -13.39 14.18
CA SER A 5 -11.72 -14.00 13.64
C SER A 5 -10.54 -13.28 14.26
N LEU A 6 -9.89 -13.99 15.17
CA LEU A 6 -8.54 -13.75 15.68
C LEU A 6 -7.49 -13.89 14.53
N LYS A 7 -7.77 -13.36 13.34
CA LYS A 7 -6.95 -13.54 12.15
C LYS A 7 -6.14 -12.27 11.95
N SER A 8 -4.90 -12.35 12.46
CA SER A 8 -3.77 -11.49 12.13
C SER A 8 -4.00 -10.00 12.44
N PRO A 9 -3.40 -9.44 13.51
CA PRO A 9 -3.45 -7.99 13.74
C PRO A 9 -3.05 -7.20 12.47
N ASP A 10 -2.20 -7.79 11.63
CA ASP A 10 -1.82 -7.30 10.31
C ASP A 10 -3.01 -7.10 9.36
N THR A 11 -3.95 -8.03 9.22
CA THR A 11 -5.07 -7.86 8.28
C THR A 11 -5.98 -6.70 8.70
N GLN A 12 -6.26 -6.53 10.00
CA GLN A 12 -7.08 -5.43 10.49
C GLN A 12 -6.34 -4.08 10.40
N ALA A 13 -5.03 -4.08 10.64
CA ALA A 13 -4.19 -2.89 10.44
C ALA A 13 -4.14 -2.48 8.96
N LEU A 14 -3.95 -3.43 8.05
CA LEU A 14 -3.99 -3.22 6.60
C LEU A 14 -5.38 -2.78 6.13
N ASP A 15 -6.44 -3.28 6.75
CA ASP A 15 -7.80 -2.81 6.49
C ASP A 15 -7.97 -1.34 6.88
N ALA A 16 -7.52 -0.94 8.08
CA ALA A 16 -7.54 0.46 8.49
C ALA A 16 -6.69 1.35 7.57
N LEU A 17 -5.52 0.88 7.13
CA LEU A 17 -4.65 1.59 6.19
C LEU A 17 -5.31 1.78 4.82
N THR A 18 -5.97 0.75 4.30
CA THR A 18 -6.64 0.77 2.98
C THR A 18 -8.05 1.36 3.00
N GLY A 19 -8.50 1.86 4.15
CA GLY A 19 -9.85 2.40 4.31
C GLY A 19 -10.94 1.34 4.20
N GLY A 20 -10.67 0.09 4.57
CA GLY A 20 -11.67 -0.99 4.64
C GLY A 20 -11.68 -1.96 3.46
N ALA A 21 -10.58 -2.08 2.70
CA ALA A 21 -10.56 -2.95 1.51
C ALA A 21 -10.74 -4.44 1.82
N PHE A 22 -10.23 -4.92 2.96
CA PHE A 22 -10.32 -6.32 3.38
C PHE A 22 -11.66 -6.65 4.03
N SER A 23 -12.26 -5.69 4.73
CA SER A 23 -13.59 -5.78 5.33
C SER A 23 -14.74 -5.55 4.33
N ALA A 24 -14.43 -5.08 3.11
CA ALA A 24 -15.43 -4.86 2.07
C ALA A 24 -16.21 -6.14 1.74
N PRO A 25 -17.56 -6.06 1.65
CA PRO A 25 -18.44 -7.22 1.46
C PRO A 25 -18.41 -7.77 0.02
N THR A 26 -17.97 -6.95 -0.94
CA THR A 26 -17.89 -7.30 -2.37
C THR A 26 -16.51 -7.03 -2.94
N SER A 27 -16.10 -7.80 -3.95
CA SER A 27 -14.84 -7.55 -4.67
C SER A 27 -14.83 -6.19 -5.38
N GLY A 28 -16.00 -5.67 -5.79
CA GLY A 28 -16.12 -4.34 -6.40
C GLY A 28 -15.80 -3.21 -5.42
N GLU A 29 -16.38 -3.25 -4.22
CA GLU A 29 -16.04 -2.28 -3.16
C GLU A 29 -14.58 -2.39 -2.74
N ARG A 30 -14.05 -3.62 -2.62
CA ARG A 30 -12.63 -3.84 -2.30
C ARG A 30 -11.72 -3.15 -3.32
N ALA A 31 -11.95 -3.37 -4.61
CA ALA A 31 -11.18 -2.74 -5.67
C ALA A 31 -11.31 -1.20 -5.63
N ALA A 32 -12.51 -0.67 -5.34
CA ALA A 32 -12.72 0.76 -5.19
C ALA A 32 -11.94 1.36 -4.02
N ARG A 33 -11.98 0.71 -2.84
CA ARG A 33 -11.20 1.14 -1.65
C ARG A 33 -9.69 1.09 -1.90
N VAL A 34 -9.19 0.03 -2.55
CA VAL A 34 -7.78 -0.04 -2.96
C VAL A 34 -7.43 1.09 -3.93
N ARG A 35 -8.30 1.42 -4.88
CA ARG A 35 -8.07 2.55 -5.81
C ARG A 35 -8.00 3.89 -5.10
N ASP A 36 -8.94 4.14 -4.19
CA ASP A 36 -8.99 5.36 -3.39
C ASP A 36 -7.75 5.48 -2.50
N TRP A 37 -7.38 4.38 -1.85
CA TRP A 37 -6.15 4.29 -1.08
C TRP A 37 -4.90 4.51 -1.93
N LEU A 38 -4.80 3.92 -3.12
CA LEU A 38 -3.68 4.17 -4.04
C LEU A 38 -3.60 5.63 -4.49
N ALA A 39 -4.73 6.34 -4.54
CA ALA A 39 -4.78 7.76 -4.85
C ALA A 39 -4.23 8.65 -3.73
N THR A 40 -4.05 8.12 -2.51
CA THR A 40 -3.37 8.82 -1.41
C THR A 40 -1.84 8.69 -1.47
N ASP A 41 -1.30 8.09 -2.54
CA ASP A 41 0.13 7.81 -2.73
C ASP A 41 0.79 7.13 -1.51
N PRO A 42 0.31 5.93 -1.09
CA PRO A 42 0.85 5.24 0.06
C PRO A 42 2.28 4.74 -0.20
N ALA A 43 3.02 4.42 0.87
CA ALA A 43 4.39 3.95 0.74
C ALA A 43 4.44 2.57 0.04
N ALA A 44 5.52 2.33 -0.72
CA ALA A 44 5.70 1.05 -1.41
C ALA A 44 5.75 -0.16 -0.46
N GLU A 45 6.26 -0.01 0.76
CA GLU A 45 6.20 -1.05 1.80
C GLU A 45 4.75 -1.41 2.14
N GLN A 46 3.91 -0.43 2.43
CA GLN A 46 2.50 -0.65 2.74
C GLN A 46 1.77 -1.30 1.57
N MET A 47 2.03 -0.85 0.34
CA MET A 47 1.46 -1.49 -0.86
C MET A 47 1.88 -2.95 -1.00
N GLN A 48 3.13 -3.31 -0.65
CA GLN A 48 3.60 -4.69 -0.69
C GLN A 48 2.92 -5.57 0.36
N GLU A 49 2.71 -5.05 1.57
CA GLU A 49 1.97 -5.76 2.62
C GLU A 49 0.53 -6.02 2.21
N VAL A 50 -0.17 -4.98 1.73
CA VAL A 50 -1.55 -5.11 1.24
C VAL A 50 -1.62 -6.05 0.03
N TYR A 51 -0.66 -5.98 -0.90
CA TYR A 51 -0.59 -6.88 -2.06
C TYR A 51 -0.43 -8.33 -1.63
N ARG A 52 0.45 -8.61 -0.65
CA ARG A 52 0.67 -9.98 -0.14
C ARG A 52 -0.62 -10.59 0.38
N GLU A 53 -1.35 -9.84 1.20
CA GLU A 53 -2.62 -10.30 1.77
C GLU A 53 -3.73 -10.40 0.72
N LEU A 54 -3.83 -9.42 -0.19
CA LEU A 54 -4.82 -9.45 -1.27
C LEU A 54 -4.52 -10.52 -2.31
N SER A 55 -3.26 -10.89 -2.57
CA SER A 55 -2.91 -11.85 -3.61
C SER A 55 -3.52 -13.23 -3.37
N GLY A 56 -3.77 -13.62 -2.11
CA GLY A 56 -4.46 -14.86 -1.76
C GLY A 56 -5.98 -14.74 -1.75
N ARG A 57 -6.53 -13.53 -1.61
CA ARG A 57 -7.97 -13.29 -1.33
C ARG A 57 -8.73 -12.64 -2.49
N ASP A 58 -8.06 -11.78 -3.26
CA ASP A 58 -8.61 -11.05 -4.40
C ASP A 58 -7.51 -10.69 -5.40
N LYS A 59 -7.37 -11.52 -6.43
CA LYS A 59 -6.39 -11.28 -7.50
C LYS A 59 -6.69 -10.01 -8.30
N GLY A 60 -7.95 -9.56 -8.36
CA GLY A 60 -8.34 -8.34 -9.08
C GLY A 60 -7.81 -7.09 -8.39
N ALA A 61 -8.05 -6.98 -7.08
CA ALA A 61 -7.55 -5.89 -6.27
C ALA A 61 -6.01 -5.94 -6.11
N ALA A 62 -5.43 -7.14 -5.97
CA ALA A 62 -3.97 -7.31 -5.91
C ALA A 62 -3.28 -6.84 -7.22
N LYS A 63 -3.93 -7.00 -8.37
CA LYS A 63 -3.37 -6.54 -9.66
C LYS A 63 -3.12 -5.02 -9.66
N LEU A 64 -4.05 -4.24 -9.12
CA LEU A 64 -3.94 -2.78 -9.02
C LEU A 64 -2.68 -2.38 -8.23
N LEU A 65 -2.41 -3.08 -7.13
CA LEU A 65 -1.23 -2.83 -6.30
C LEU A 65 0.06 -3.24 -6.98
N ARG A 66 0.06 -4.37 -7.68
CA ARG A 66 1.24 -4.83 -8.43
C ARG A 66 1.63 -3.83 -9.52
N GLU A 67 0.65 -3.36 -10.29
CA GLU A 67 0.89 -2.37 -11.32
C GLU A 67 1.44 -1.08 -10.70
N ARG A 68 0.84 -0.59 -9.61
CA ARG A 68 1.31 0.62 -8.95
C ARG A 68 2.72 0.49 -8.35
N LEU A 69 3.05 -0.66 -7.76
CA LEU A 69 4.39 -0.97 -7.27
C LEU A 69 5.44 -0.99 -8.39
N ASP A 70 5.09 -1.57 -9.53
CA ASP A 70 5.98 -1.62 -10.70
C ASP A 70 6.21 -0.21 -11.27
N GLU A 71 5.14 0.59 -11.39
CA GLU A 71 5.21 2.00 -11.78
C GLU A 71 6.13 2.79 -10.83
N ILE A 72 5.97 2.64 -9.51
CA ILE A 72 6.80 3.34 -8.52
C ILE A 72 8.25 2.89 -8.62
N ARG A 73 8.52 1.59 -8.78
CA ARG A 73 9.89 1.08 -8.94
C ARG A 73 10.54 1.64 -10.21
N ARG A 74 9.81 1.66 -11.31
CA ARG A 74 10.26 2.21 -12.60
C ARG A 74 10.46 3.73 -12.55
N SER A 75 9.56 4.45 -11.86
CA SER A 75 9.61 5.91 -11.71
C SER A 75 10.69 6.35 -10.73
N LYS A 76 10.86 5.65 -9.60
CA LYS A 76 11.94 5.89 -8.63
C LYS A 76 13.32 5.58 -9.21
N SER A 77 13.44 4.62 -10.13
CA SER A 77 14.71 4.40 -10.85
C SER A 77 15.14 5.62 -11.67
N ALA A 78 14.19 6.42 -12.17
CA ALA A 78 14.48 7.66 -12.89
C ALA A 78 14.65 8.87 -11.95
N LEU A 79 13.89 8.92 -10.85
CA LEU A 79 13.88 10.06 -9.93
C LEU A 79 14.95 9.99 -8.82
N SER A 80 15.58 8.82 -8.59
CA SER A 80 16.69 8.69 -7.64
C SER A 80 18.01 9.32 -8.13
N ARG A 81 18.01 10.01 -9.28
CA ARG A 81 19.13 10.85 -9.74
C ARG A 81 18.99 12.32 -9.35
N GLN A 82 17.93 12.69 -8.63
CA GLN A 82 17.70 14.05 -8.16
C GLN A 82 17.18 14.04 -6.72
N MET A 83 18.12 13.97 -5.76
CA MET A 83 18.41 15.10 -4.88
C MET A 83 19.64 14.80 -4.00
N PRO A 84 20.62 15.71 -3.95
CA PRO A 84 21.70 15.64 -2.98
C PRO A 84 21.13 15.85 -1.59
N GLN A 85 21.61 15.09 -0.62
CA GLN A 85 21.40 15.38 0.80
C GLN A 85 22.05 16.73 1.13
N SER A 86 21.31 17.83 0.96
CA SER A 86 21.68 19.13 1.52
C SER A 86 20.90 19.33 2.81
N ARG A 87 21.44 18.78 3.90
CA ARG A 87 21.28 19.36 5.24
C ARG A 87 22.65 19.49 5.88
N THR A 88 23.29 20.60 5.50
CA THR A 88 23.99 21.53 6.39
C THR A 88 24.89 20.93 7.46
N VAL A 89 26.20 20.92 7.17
CA VAL A 89 27.21 21.24 8.18
C VAL A 89 27.14 22.74 8.49
N PRO A 90 27.09 23.14 9.76
CA PRO A 90 27.74 24.37 10.18
C PRO A 90 29.07 24.05 10.90
N PRO A 91 30.13 24.82 10.64
CA PRO A 91 31.47 24.59 11.16
C PRO A 91 31.69 25.12 12.59
N LEU A 92 32.80 24.62 13.16
CA LEU A 92 33.43 24.82 14.47
C LEU A 92 33.31 26.20 15.14
N LYS A 93 33.25 26.17 16.48
CA LYS A 93 34.25 26.74 17.39
C LYS A 93 34.28 25.95 18.70
#